data_AF-A0A0E0MBU4-F1
#
_entry.id   AF-A0A0E0MBU4-F1
#
_cell.length_a   1.000
_cell.length_b   1.000
_cell.length_c   1.000
_cell.angle_alpha   90.00
_cell.angle_beta   90.00
_cell.angle_gamma   90.00
#
_symmetry.space_group_name_H-M   'P 1'
#
loop_
_entity.id
_entity.type
_entity.pdbx_description
1 polymer ?
#
loop_
_entity_poly.entity_id
_entity_poly.type
_entity_poly.pdbx_seq_one_letter_code
_entity_poly.pdbx_strand_id
1 'polypeptide(L)'
;MAKDIGVRLEQYHRASSLTFTIQDGPHSGQTVPHVHIHIVPRRKKDFENNDDNNGMMNAKNETLDLDIERKDRTMEEMAQEAKEYRALFS
;
A
#
# COMPACT_ATOMS: atom_id res chain seq x y z
N MET A 1 -16.53 -4.87 -3.38
CA MET A 1 -15.45 -4.37 -4.27
C MET A 1 -14.09 -4.32 -3.57
N ALA A 2 -13.80 -3.36 -2.67
CA ALA A 2 -12.47 -3.28 -2.03
C ALA A 2 -12.11 -4.53 -1.20
N LYS A 3 -13.07 -5.07 -0.44
CA LYS A 3 -12.93 -6.36 0.27
C LYS A 3 -12.55 -7.50 -0.67
N ASP A 4 -13.23 -7.60 -1.80
CA ASP A 4 -13.05 -8.67 -2.79
C ASP A 4 -11.67 -8.58 -3.47
N ILE A 5 -11.20 -7.36 -3.71
CA ILE A 5 -9.84 -7.09 -4.21
C ILE A 5 -8.83 -7.49 -3.15
N GLY A 6 -9.02 -7.04 -1.90
CA GLY A 6 -8.10 -7.33 -0.79
C GLY A 6 -7.88 -8.82 -0.60
N VAL A 7 -8.95 -9.63 -0.51
CA VAL A 7 -8.83 -11.09 -0.33
C VAL A 7 -7.99 -11.75 -1.41
N ARG A 8 -8.17 -11.35 -2.68
CA ARG A 8 -7.39 -11.90 -3.80
C ARG A 8 -5.94 -11.47 -3.77
N LEU A 9 -5.67 -10.20 -3.45
CA LEU A 9 -4.31 -9.69 -3.32
C LEU A 9 -3.58 -10.32 -2.13
N GLU A 10 -4.26 -10.53 -1.00
CA GLU A 10 -3.69 -11.21 0.17
C GLU A 10 -3.22 -12.63 -0.19
N GLN A 11 -4.08 -13.40 -0.88
CA GLN A 11 -3.74 -14.74 -1.35
C GLN A 11 -2.60 -14.73 -2.38
N TYR A 12 -2.70 -13.86 -3.40
CA TYR A 12 -1.69 -13.74 -4.47
C TYR A 12 -0.30 -13.44 -3.90
N HIS A 13 -0.23 -12.50 -2.97
CA HIS A 13 1.01 -12.09 -2.31
C HIS A 13 1.40 -12.98 -1.13
N ARG A 14 0.70 -14.09 -0.85
CA ARG A 14 0.95 -14.94 0.34
C ARG A 14 1.11 -14.12 1.62
N ALA A 15 0.29 -13.07 1.73
CA ALA A 15 0.23 -12.20 2.88
C ALA A 15 -0.60 -12.85 3.98
N SER A 16 -0.46 -12.34 5.20
CA SER A 16 -1.22 -12.82 6.37
C SER A 16 -2.23 -11.81 6.87
N SER A 17 -2.17 -10.57 6.38
CA SER A 17 -3.10 -9.50 6.75
C SER A 17 -3.16 -8.45 5.63
N LEU A 18 -4.09 -7.50 5.75
CA LEU A 18 -4.23 -6.36 4.84
C LEU A 18 -4.32 -5.05 5.63
N THR A 19 -3.78 -3.98 5.07
CA THR A 19 -4.04 -2.60 5.52
C THR A 19 -4.91 -1.90 4.49
N PHE A 20 -6.05 -1.34 4.95
CA PHE A 20 -6.94 -0.50 4.16
C PHE A 20 -6.87 0.93 4.69
N THR A 21 -6.53 1.90 3.84
CA THR A 21 -6.38 3.30 4.24
C THR A 21 -7.08 4.22 3.25
N ILE A 22 -7.82 5.20 3.78
CA ILE A 22 -8.40 6.31 3.03
C ILE A 22 -7.88 7.61 3.66
N GLN A 23 -7.33 8.48 2.82
CA GLN A 23 -6.89 9.82 3.20
C GLN A 23 -7.88 10.82 2.61
N ASP A 24 -8.96 11.09 3.36
CA ASP A 24 -10.01 12.01 2.94
C ASP A 24 -9.70 13.45 3.38
N GLY A 25 -9.22 14.25 2.44
CA GLY A 25 -8.93 15.68 2.60
C GLY A 25 -7.48 16.01 2.97
N PRO A 26 -7.05 17.27 2.83
CA PRO A 26 -5.64 17.67 2.90
C PRO A 26 -4.95 17.31 4.22
N HIS A 27 -5.67 17.43 5.35
CA HIS A 27 -5.11 17.17 6.68
C HIS A 27 -4.91 15.68 7.00
N SER A 28 -5.44 14.78 6.16
CA SER A 28 -5.22 13.32 6.28
C SER A 28 -3.99 12.82 5.50
N GLY A 29 -3.29 13.72 4.81
CA GLY A 29 -2.16 13.39 3.94
C GLY A 29 -2.54 13.13 2.48
N GLN A 30 -3.74 13.51 2.05
CA GLN A 30 -4.17 13.37 0.66
C GLN A 30 -3.32 14.23 -0.29
N THR A 31 -2.66 13.59 -1.26
CA THR A 31 -1.80 14.27 -2.25
C THR A 31 -2.50 14.49 -3.60
N VAL A 32 -3.37 13.58 -4.00
CA VAL A 32 -4.18 13.67 -5.24
C VAL A 32 -5.63 13.95 -4.86
N PRO A 33 -6.27 15.03 -5.37
CA PRO A 33 -7.65 15.41 -5.04
C PRO A 33 -8.68 14.52 -5.77
N HIS A 34 -8.60 13.22 -5.50
CA HIS A 34 -9.49 12.19 -5.99
C HIS A 34 -9.65 11.13 -4.89
N VAL A 35 -10.87 10.68 -4.63
CA VAL A 35 -11.10 9.63 -3.63
C VAL A 35 -10.44 8.33 -4.12
N HIS A 36 -9.52 7.80 -3.32
CA HIS A 36 -8.87 6.52 -3.57
C HIS A 36 -8.64 5.79 -2.25
N ILE A 37 -8.51 4.48 -2.33
CA ILE A 37 -8.22 3.60 -1.20
C ILE A 37 -6.90 2.89 -1.45
N HIS A 38 -6.03 2.88 -0.45
CA HIS A 38 -4.84 2.03 -0.45
C HIS A 38 -5.20 0.66 0.10
N ILE A 39 -4.80 -0.39 -0.61
CA ILE A 39 -4.92 -1.79 -0.19
C ILE A 39 -3.51 -2.35 -0.21
N VAL A 40 -2.95 -2.64 0.98
CA VAL A 40 -1.56 -3.10 1.12
C VAL A 40 -1.54 -4.48 1.78
N PRO A 41 -1.18 -5.54 1.04
CA PRO A 41 -0.92 -6.86 1.61
C PRO A 41 0.22 -6.81 2.62
N ARG A 42 0.02 -7.39 3.80
CA ARG A 42 0.96 -7.33 4.92
C ARG A 42 1.54 -8.69 5.29
N ARG A 43 2.81 -8.70 5.63
CA ARG A 43 3.53 -9.87 6.17
C ARG A 43 4.20 -9.50 7.50
N LYS A 44 4.47 -10.50 8.33
CA LYS A 44 5.19 -10.29 9.59
C LYS A 44 6.54 -9.59 9.32
N LYS A 45 6.79 -8.46 9.98
CA LYS A 45 8.02 -7.63 9.85
C LYS A 45 8.26 -7.09 8.42
N ASP A 46 7.20 -6.85 7.65
CA ASP A 46 7.31 -6.17 6.34
C ASP A 46 7.54 -4.65 6.45
N PHE A 47 7.41 -4.10 7.66
CA PHE A 47 7.64 -2.71 7.99
C PHE A 47 8.37 -2.65 9.33
N GLU A 48 9.40 -1.80 9.43
CA GLU A 48 10.31 -1.76 10.58
C GLU A 48 9.61 -1.38 11.90
N ASN A 49 8.51 -0.61 11.83
CA ASN A 49 7.71 -0.19 12.98
C ASN A 49 6.26 -0.75 12.92
N ASN A 50 6.12 -2.07 12.89
CA ASN A 50 4.79 -2.70 12.79
C ASN A 50 3.96 -2.66 14.09
N ASP A 51 4.59 -2.50 15.27
CA ASP A 51 3.92 -2.56 16.58
C ASP A 51 4.01 -1.23 17.39
N ASP A 52 4.81 -0.25 16.95
CA ASP A 52 5.01 1.00 17.69
C ASP A 52 4.00 2.07 17.27
N ASN A 53 2.96 2.24 18.08
CA ASN A 53 2.00 3.34 18.03
C ASN A 53 2.66 4.75 18.19
N ASN A 54 3.96 4.80 18.46
CA ASN A 54 4.75 6.02 18.60
C ASN A 54 5.28 6.55 17.25
N GLY A 55 5.24 5.76 16.18
CA GLY A 55 5.78 6.15 14.86
C GLY A 55 4.96 7.20 14.11
N MET A 56 3.70 7.43 14.50
CA MET A 56 2.82 8.39 13.81
C MET A 56 2.96 9.84 14.32
N MET A 57 3.68 10.09 15.42
CA MET A 57 3.77 11.43 16.02
C MET A 57 4.90 12.33 15.50
N ASN A 58 5.85 11.80 14.71
CA ASN A 58 7.04 12.56 14.28
C ASN A 58 7.18 12.73 12.76
N ALA A 59 6.13 12.58 11.96
CA ALA A 59 6.20 12.78 10.51
C ALA A 59 6.19 14.27 10.06
N LYS A 60 6.62 15.19 10.92
CA LYS A 60 6.94 16.57 10.52
C LYS A 60 8.44 16.66 10.27
N ASN A 61 8.84 16.48 9.01
CA ASN A 61 10.16 16.80 8.43
C ASN A 61 11.26 15.73 8.44
N GLU A 62 10.92 14.45 8.44
CA GLU A 62 11.87 13.41 8.05
C GLU A 62 11.24 12.63 6.90
N THR A 63 11.72 12.85 5.68
CA THR A 63 11.57 11.86 4.62
C THR A 63 12.11 10.57 5.21
N LEU A 64 11.22 9.63 5.52
CA LEU A 64 11.63 8.29 5.92
C LEU A 64 12.64 7.81 4.85
N ASP A 65 13.82 7.36 5.27
CA ASP A 65 14.91 6.92 4.38
C ASP A 65 14.47 5.81 3.38
N LEU A 66 13.26 5.28 3.56
CA LEU A 66 12.56 4.34 2.68
C LEU A 66 12.42 4.83 1.22
N ASP A 67 12.31 6.14 0.98
CA ASP A 67 12.22 6.68 -0.38
C ASP A 67 13.59 6.81 -1.08
N ILE A 68 14.69 6.77 -0.33
CA ILE A 68 16.06 6.86 -0.89
C ILE A 68 16.41 5.60 -1.69
N GLU A 69 15.95 4.44 -1.22
CA GLU A 69 16.18 3.15 -1.90
C GLU A 69 15.03 2.75 -2.84
N ARG A 70 13.94 3.53 -2.88
CA ARG A 70 12.79 3.22 -3.71
C ARG A 70 13.15 3.38 -5.19
N LYS A 71 13.13 2.27 -5.91
CA LYS A 71 13.21 2.26 -7.38
C LYS A 71 11.82 2.34 -7.97
N ASP A 72 11.59 3.35 -8.80
CA ASP A 72 10.36 3.42 -9.58
C ASP A 72 10.29 2.26 -10.56
N ARG A 73 9.11 1.65 -10.63
CA ARG A 73 8.84 0.53 -11.53
C ARG A 73 8.62 1.06 -12.95
N THR A 74 8.99 0.25 -13.93
CA THR A 74 8.73 0.53 -15.34
C THR A 74 7.24 0.36 -15.66
N MET A 75 6.79 1.01 -16.74
CA MET A 75 5.41 0.85 -17.24
C MET A 75 5.10 -0.60 -17.62
N GLU A 76 6.11 -1.35 -18.11
CA GLU A 76 5.96 -2.73 -18.53
C GLU A 76 5.77 -3.68 -17.34
N GLU A 77 6.54 -3.49 -16.26
CA GLU A 77 6.33 -4.22 -14.99
C GLU A 77 4.94 -3.96 -14.41
N MET A 78 4.48 -2.70 -14.40
CA MET A 78 3.14 -2.36 -13.91
C MET A 78 2.03 -2.95 -14.80
N ALA A 79 2.22 -2.95 -16.13
CA ALA A 79 1.24 -3.53 -17.06
C ALA A 79 1.15 -5.05 -16.90
N GLN A 80 2.28 -5.72 -16.70
CA GLN A 80 2.36 -7.15 -16.47
C GLN A 80 1.70 -7.55 -15.14
N GLU A 81 2.00 -6.83 -14.05
CA GLU A 81 1.34 -7.03 -12.75
C GLU A 81 -0.18 -6.84 -12.85
N ALA A 82 -0.63 -5.79 -13.55
CA ALA A 82 -2.06 -5.56 -13.75
C ALA A 82 -2.74 -6.68 -14.55
N LYS A 83 -2.04 -7.31 -15.51
CA LYS A 83 -2.53 -8.47 -16.25
C LYS A 83 -2.69 -9.68 -15.33
N GLU A 84 -1.73 -9.92 -14.46
CA GLU A 84 -1.79 -10.98 -13.45
C GLU A 84 -2.96 -10.78 -12.49
N TYR A 85 -3.15 -9.56 -11.98
CA TYR A 85 -4.28 -9.24 -11.11
C TYR A 85 -5.64 -9.43 -11.78
N ARG A 86 -5.80 -9.05 -13.05
CA ARG A 86 -7.06 -9.28 -13.78
C ARG A 86 -7.45 -10.76 -13.82
N ALA A 87 -6.47 -11.66 -13.96
CA ALA A 87 -6.70 -13.10 -13.97
C ALA A 87 -7.19 -13.68 -12.63
N LEU A 88 -7.12 -12.91 -11.53
CA LEU A 88 -7.66 -13.30 -10.22
C LEU A 88 -9.19 -13.11 -10.10
N PHE A 89 -9.80 -12.43 -11.08
CA PHE A 89 -11.23 -12.09 -11.08
C PHE A 89 -11.98 -12.67 -12.27
N SER A 90 -11.31 -13.47 -13.11
CA SER A 90 -11.93 -14.25 -14.19
C SER A 90 -12.63 -15.50 -13.67
#